data_AF-A0A8J3RGX2-F1
#
_entry.id   AF-A0A8J3RGX2-F1
#
_cell.length_a   1.000
_cell.length_b   1.000
_cell.length_c   1.000
_cell.angle_alpha   90.00
_cell.angle_beta   90.00
_cell.angle_gamma   90.00
#
_symmetry.space_group_name_H-M   'P 1'
#
loop_
_entity.id
_entity.type
_entity.pdbx_description
1 polymer ?
#
loop_
_entity_poly.entity_id
_entity_poly.type
_entity_poly.pdbx_seq_one_letter_code
_entity_poly.pdbx_strand_id
1 'polypeptide(L)'
;MTETAPETSHGGRASSWLAVTVSVLGFTIGGIGLTAGPNWFLFWIGAAVCALGMILLLVFGVFKDVVLDTPRVPFERSGGVLD
;
A
#
# COMPACT_ATOMS: atom_id res chain seq x y z
N MET A 1 -10.77 30.05 -18.15
CA MET A 1 -9.94 29.66 -16.99
C MET A 1 -10.29 28.21 -16.72
N THR A 2 -9.55 27.27 -17.31
CA THR A 2 -9.80 25.83 -17.17
C THR A 2 -9.38 25.39 -15.78
N GLU A 3 -10.36 25.17 -14.91
CA GLU A 3 -10.15 24.47 -13.65
C GLU A 3 -9.78 23.02 -13.99
N THR A 4 -8.50 22.69 -13.87
CA THR A 4 -8.04 21.31 -14.03
C THR A 4 -8.60 20.52 -12.86
N ALA A 5 -9.49 19.57 -13.15
CA ALA A 5 -10.06 18.68 -12.13
C ALA A 5 -8.94 18.09 -11.24
N PRO A 6 -9.13 17.99 -9.92
CA PRO A 6 -8.11 17.45 -9.03
C PRO A 6 -7.72 16.06 -9.51
N GLU A 7 -6.45 15.86 -9.86
CA GLU A 7 -5.95 14.57 -10.32
C GLU A 7 -6.16 13.54 -9.21
N THR A 8 -7.12 12.64 -9.43
CA THR A 8 -7.34 11.50 -8.57
C THR A 8 -6.17 10.53 -8.79
N SER A 9 -5.17 10.60 -7.91
CA SER A 9 -4.02 9.70 -7.96
C SER A 9 -4.45 8.30 -7.54
N HIS A 10 -4.44 7.37 -8.49
CA HIS A 10 -4.69 5.93 -8.24
C HIS A 10 -3.59 5.26 -7.41
N GLY A 11 -2.48 5.94 -7.15
CA GLY A 11 -1.31 5.35 -6.50
C GLY A 11 -1.41 5.25 -4.98
N GLY A 12 -2.36 5.92 -4.32
CA GLY A 12 -2.29 6.10 -2.85
C GLY A 12 -1.24 7.15 -2.44
N ARG A 13 -1.24 7.54 -1.16
CA ARG A 13 -0.39 8.57 -0.56
C ARG A 13 1.10 8.17 -0.56
N ALA A 14 1.99 9.14 -0.75
CA ALA A 14 3.44 8.93 -0.70
C ALA A 14 3.94 8.27 0.61
N SER A 15 3.31 8.60 1.75
CA SER A 15 3.63 7.97 3.05
C SER A 15 3.37 6.46 3.08
N SER A 16 2.38 6.00 2.30
CA SER A 16 2.00 4.60 2.18
C SER A 16 3.05 3.82 1.39
N TRP A 17 3.49 4.38 0.27
CA TRP A 17 4.61 3.84 -0.52
C TRP A 17 5.92 3.74 0.27
N LEU A 18 6.18 4.69 1.17
CA LEU A 18 7.34 4.62 2.05
C LEU A 18 7.27 3.39 2.96
N ALA A 19 6.14 3.14 3.62
CA ALA A 19 5.96 1.97 4.48
C ALA A 19 6.09 0.65 3.70
N VAL A 20 5.53 0.58 2.48
CA VAL A 20 5.66 -0.58 1.59
C VAL A 20 7.12 -0.82 1.22
N THR A 21 7.83 0.22 0.81
CA THR A 21 9.24 0.11 0.37
C THR A 21 10.14 -0.38 1.52
N VAL A 22 9.96 0.13 2.73
CA VAL A 22 10.71 -0.32 3.91
C VAL A 22 10.44 -1.80 4.19
N SER A 23 9.18 -2.24 4.10
CA SER A 23 8.79 -3.64 4.31
C SER A 23 9.45 -4.56 3.27
N VAL A 24 9.40 -4.17 1.99
CA VAL A 24 10.00 -4.93 0.88
C VAL A 24 11.52 -5.02 1.02
N LEU A 25 12.18 -3.92 1.41
CA LEU A 25 13.63 -3.92 1.64
C LEU A 25 14.02 -4.85 2.78
N GLY A 26 13.33 -4.79 3.93
CA GLY A 26 13.57 -5.68 5.05
C GLY A 26 13.40 -7.15 4.68
N PHE A 27 12.30 -7.49 3.98
CA PHE A 27 12.06 -8.84 3.50
C PHE A 27 13.13 -9.32 2.51
N THR A 28 13.55 -8.45 1.59
CA THR A 28 14.59 -8.77 0.60
C THR A 28 15.93 -9.05 1.28
N ILE A 29 16.34 -8.20 2.23
CA ILE A 29 17.57 -8.41 3.02
C ILE A 29 17.48 -9.71 3.82
N GLY A 30 16.34 -9.97 4.46
CA GLY A 30 16.12 -11.21 5.22
C GLY A 30 16.18 -12.46 4.33
N GLY A 31 15.54 -12.40 3.15
CA GLY A 31 15.57 -13.46 2.15
C GLY A 31 16.98 -13.76 1.66
N ILE A 32 17.77 -12.73 1.34
CA ILE A 32 19.19 -12.87 0.98
C ILE A 32 19.97 -13.58 2.10
N GLY A 33 19.72 -13.21 3.36
CA GLY A 33 20.35 -13.83 4.53
C GLY A 33 20.03 -15.32 4.70
N LEU A 34 18.87 -15.77 4.22
CA LEU A 34 18.49 -17.19 4.23
C LEU A 34 19.07 -17.96 3.03
N THR A 35 19.14 -17.34 1.85
CA THR A 35 19.49 -18.04 0.60
C THR A 35 20.98 -18.06 0.28
N ALA A 36 21.77 -17.07 0.73
CA ALA A 36 23.20 -16.94 0.41
C ALA A 36 24.12 -17.83 1.29
N GLY A 37 23.57 -18.88 1.91
CA GLY A 37 24.12 -19.55 3.09
C GLY A 37 23.53 -18.93 4.35
N PRO A 38 23.08 -19.71 5.35
CA PRO A 38 22.30 -19.19 6.47
C PRO A 38 23.10 -18.22 7.33
N ASN A 39 22.98 -16.94 7.00
CA ASN A 39 23.52 -15.82 7.75
C ASN A 39 22.42 -15.30 8.68
N TRP A 40 22.36 -15.91 9.87
CA TRP A 40 21.35 -15.62 10.88
C TRP A 40 21.36 -14.16 11.33
N PHE A 41 22.52 -13.50 11.34
CA PHE A 41 22.62 -12.09 11.71
C PHE A 41 21.94 -11.18 10.67
N LEU A 42 22.23 -11.39 9.38
CA LEU A 42 21.61 -10.63 8.29
C LEU A 42 20.10 -10.89 8.21
N PHE A 43 19.68 -12.14 8.45
CA PHE A 43 18.26 -12.49 8.54
C PHE A 43 17.53 -11.68 9.61
N TRP A 44 18.06 -11.62 10.83
CA TRP A 44 17.41 -10.88 11.92
C TRP A 44 17.38 -9.36 11.68
N ILE A 45 18.40 -8.79 11.02
CA ILE A 45 18.35 -7.39 10.58
C ILE A 45 17.21 -7.19 9.58
N GLY A 46 17.12 -8.02 8.56
CA GLY A 46 16.04 -7.96 7.56
C GLY A 46 14.66 -8.12 8.21
N ALA A 47 14.52 -9.07 9.13
CA ALA A 47 13.28 -9.31 9.87
C ALA A 47 12.88 -8.11 10.73
N ALA A 48 13.83 -7.47 11.42
CA ALA A 48 13.56 -6.26 12.21
C ALA A 48 13.12 -5.08 11.33
N VAL A 49 13.81 -4.85 10.20
CA VAL A 49 13.43 -3.79 9.23
C VAL A 49 12.05 -4.07 8.63
N CYS A 50 11.76 -5.32 8.30
CA CYS A 50 10.45 -5.73 7.80
C CYS A 50 9.35 -5.48 8.85
N ALA A 51 9.59 -5.85 10.11
CA ALA A 51 8.66 -5.61 11.21
C ALA A 51 8.40 -4.11 11.43
N LEU A 52 9.44 -3.26 11.33
CA LEU A 52 9.28 -1.80 11.36
C LEU A 52 8.42 -1.31 10.20
N GLY A 53 8.65 -1.82 8.99
CA GLY A 53 7.81 -1.54 7.82
C GLY A 53 6.34 -1.90 8.06
N MET A 54 6.08 -3.08 8.63
CA MET A 54 4.72 -3.52 8.99
C MET A 54 4.06 -2.62 10.03
N ILE A 55 4.81 -2.12 11.02
CA ILE A 55 4.30 -1.12 11.99
C ILE A 55 3.92 0.18 11.25
N LEU A 56 4.75 0.64 10.30
CA LEU A 56 4.44 1.83 9.50
C LEU A 56 3.19 1.64 8.64
N LEU A 57 2.94 0.43 8.11
CA LEU A 57 1.70 0.13 7.38
C LEU A 57 0.45 0.36 8.24
N LEU A 58 0.52 -0.04 9.51
CA LEU A 58 -0.56 0.16 10.48
C LEU A 58 -0.70 1.65 10.83
N VAL A 59 0.40 2.32 11.15
CA VAL A 59 0.41 3.74 11.57
C VAL A 59 -0.10 4.66 10.46
N PHE A 60 0.28 4.42 9.21
CA PHE A 60 -0.15 5.24 8.08
C PHE A 60 -1.50 4.82 7.49
N GLY A 61 -2.12 3.75 7.99
CA GLY A 61 -3.42 3.29 7.51
C GLY A 61 -3.39 2.90 6.03
N VAL A 62 -2.29 2.30 5.58
CA VAL A 62 -2.02 1.98 4.16
C VAL A 62 -3.15 1.20 3.49
N PHE A 63 -3.80 0.29 4.22
CA PHE A 63 -4.89 -0.49 3.66
C PHE A 63 -6.08 0.37 3.21
N LYS A 64 -6.38 1.50 3.89
CA LYS A 64 -7.43 2.44 3.44
C LYS A 64 -6.99 3.33 2.29
N ASP A 65 -5.69 3.44 2.09
CA ASP A 65 -5.09 4.27 1.07
C ASP A 65 -5.04 3.55 -0.29
N VAL A 66 -4.97 2.21 -0.29
CA VAL A 66 -5.02 1.38 -1.51
C VAL A 66 -6.40 0.74 -1.75
N VAL A 67 -7.21 0.55 -0.69
CA VAL A 67 -8.59 0.10 -0.83
C VAL A 67 -9.49 1.33 -1.00
N LEU A 68 -9.90 1.57 -2.24
CA LEU A 68 -10.89 2.59 -2.57
C LEU A 68 -12.25 2.22 -1.96
N ASP A 69 -12.64 2.86 -0.86
CA ASP A 69 -14.05 2.98 -0.49
C ASP A 69 -14.68 4.02 -1.41
N THR A 70 -15.04 3.59 -2.62
CA THR A 70 -16.06 4.34 -3.37
C THR A 70 -17.38 3.97 -2.71
N PRO A 71 -18.17 4.94 -2.20
CA PRO A 71 -19.52 4.65 -1.75
C PRO A 71 -20.22 3.87 -2.86
N ARG A 72 -20.77 2.70 -2.53
CA ARG A 72 -21.61 1.96 -3.48
C ARG A 72 -22.81 2.85 -3.75
N VAL A 73 -22.76 3.65 -4.81
CA VAL A 73 -23.95 4.36 -5.29
C VAL A 73 -25.00 3.27 -5.53
N PRO A 74 -26.19 3.35 -4.91
CA PRO A 74 -27.31 2.56 -5.41
C PRO A 74 -27.37 2.84 -6.90
N PHE A 75 -27.39 1.80 -7.73
CA PHE A 75 -27.73 1.95 -9.13
C PHE A 75 -29.13 2.57 -9.17
N GLU A 76 -29.21 3.88 -9.30
CA GLU A 76 -30.44 4.52 -9.70
C GLU A 76 -30.63 4.05 -11.14
N ARG A 77 -31.50 3.05 -11.29
CA ARG A 77 -32.00 2.63 -12.59
C ARG A 77 -32.60 3.89 -13.20
N SER A 78 -31.87 4.54 -14.10
CA SER A 78 -32.44 5.44 -15.09
C SER A 78 -33.30 4.57 -16.01
N GLY A 79 -34.42 4.13 -15.46
CA GLY A 79 -35.55 3.62 -16.19
C GLY A 79 -36.28 4.84 -16.66
N GLY A 80 -35.83 5.38 -17.79
CA GLY A 80 -36.76 5.95 -18.75
C GLY A 80 -37.79 4.86 -19.04
N VAL A 81 -38.86 4.89 -18.26
CA VAL A 81 -40.10 4.18 -18.53
C VAL A 81 -40.70 4.96 -19.69
N LEU A 82 -40.61 4.35 -20.86
CA LEU A 82 -41.46 4.54 -22.03
C LEU A 82 -42.66 5.49 -21.81
N ASP A 83 -42.58 6.66 -22.43
CA ASP A 83 -43.71 7.44 -22.94
C ASP A 83 -43.37 7.99 -24.33
#